data_AF-A0A0C9YJD7-F1
#
_entry.id   AF-A0A0C9YJD7-F1
#
_cell.length_a   1.000
_cell.length_b   1.000
_cell.length_c   1.000
_cell.angle_alpha   90.00
_cell.angle_beta   90.00
_cell.angle_gamma   90.00
#
_symmetry.space_group_name_H-M   'P 1'
#
loop_
_entity.id
_entity.type
_entity.pdbx_description
1 polymer ?
#
loop_
_entity_poly.entity_id
_entity_poly.type
_entity_poly.pdbx_seq_one_letter_code
_entity_poly.pdbx_strand_id
1 'polypeptide(L)'
;HGAMFVPIMLGSDKTTVSVATGNNEYYSLYISTGNVHNGMRHAHGEAVSLLGFLSLPKKFETDTEFHTFRRHLFHTSLEAIFHTMCPAMTKPR
;
A
#
# COMPACT_ATOMS: atom_id res chain seq x y z
N HIS A 1 -31.02 -7.32 -11.39
CA HIS A 1 -29.87 -6.54 -10.90
C HIS A 1 -29.06 -7.43 -9.98
N GLY A 2 -27.83 -7.78 -10.36
CA GLY A 2 -26.92 -8.59 -9.53
C GLY A 2 -25.86 -7.69 -8.90
N ALA A 3 -25.71 -7.76 -7.58
CA ALA A 3 -24.60 -7.13 -6.89
C ALA A 3 -23.45 -8.13 -6.79
N MET A 4 -22.21 -7.66 -6.94
CA MET A 4 -21.01 -8.49 -6.86
C MET A 4 -20.05 -7.91 -5.84
N PHE A 5 -19.55 -8.76 -4.94
CA PHE A 5 -18.52 -8.38 -3.99
C PHE A 5 -17.17 -8.26 -4.71
N VAL A 6 -16.52 -7.10 -4.55
CA VAL A 6 -15.24 -6.80 -5.19
C VAL A 6 -14.23 -6.42 -4.09
N PRO A 7 -13.38 -7.35 -3.64
CA PRO A 7 -12.39 -7.06 -2.61
C PRO A 7 -11.31 -6.12 -3.15
N ILE A 8 -10.80 -5.23 -2.30
CA ILE A 8 -9.61 -4.41 -2.57
C ILE A 8 -8.42 -5.07 -1.88
N MET A 9 -7.38 -5.36 -2.64
CA MET A 9 -6.13 -5.96 -2.17
C MET A 9 -5.02 -4.92 -2.23
N LEU A 10 -4.20 -4.84 -1.18
CA LEU A 10 -3.02 -3.99 -1.14
C LEU A 10 -1.76 -4.84 -1.01
N GLY A 11 -0.70 -4.42 -1.67
CA GLY A 11 0.62 -5.03 -1.58
C GLY A 11 1.67 -3.96 -1.39
N SER A 12 2.48 -4.08 -0.34
CA SER A 12 3.72 -3.31 -0.23
C SER A 12 4.87 -4.22 -0.55
N ASP A 13 5.82 -3.71 -1.33
CA ASP A 13 7.08 -4.43 -1.50
C ASP A 13 8.00 -4.22 -0.29
N LYS A 14 8.84 -5.21 0.00
CA LYS A 14 9.81 -5.14 1.11
C LYS A 14 11.04 -4.32 0.72
N THR A 15 11.35 -4.21 -0.57
CA THR A 15 12.43 -3.36 -1.06
C THR A 15 11.98 -1.91 -1.04
N THR A 16 12.88 -1.05 -0.58
CA THR A 16 12.62 0.38 -0.51
C THR A 16 13.16 1.03 -1.77
N VAL A 17 12.37 1.92 -2.36
CA VAL A 17 12.83 2.78 -3.44
C VAL A 17 13.57 3.94 -2.79
N SER A 18 14.82 4.16 -3.19
CA SER A 18 15.59 5.33 -2.78
C SER A 18 15.76 6.27 -3.97
N VAL A 19 15.58 7.57 -3.74
CA VAL A 19 15.87 8.60 -4.75
C VAL A 19 17.29 9.08 -4.50
N ALA A 20 18.12 9.15 -5.54
CA ALA A 20 19.53 9.50 -5.46
C ALA A 20 19.81 10.88 -4.82
N THR A 21 18.78 11.70 -4.63
CA THR A 21 18.85 13.07 -4.10
C THR A 21 18.28 13.15 -2.68
N GLY A 22 18.71 12.28 -1.75
CA GLY A 22 18.42 12.47 -0.33
C GLY A 22 18.55 11.24 0.57
N ASN A 23 18.49 11.49 1.89
CA ASN A 23 18.41 10.46 2.93
C ASN A 23 16.97 9.93 3.10
N ASN A 24 16.23 9.76 1.99
CA ASN A 24 14.84 9.32 2.03
C ASN A 24 14.69 7.97 1.31
N GLU A 25 14.13 7.00 2.02
CA GLU A 25 13.65 5.74 1.47
C GLU A 25 12.13 5.75 1.43
N TYR A 26 11.57 4.96 0.53
CA TYR A 26 10.13 4.81 0.41
C TYR A 26 9.73 3.36 0.23
N TYR A 27 8.64 2.95 0.87
CA TYR A 27 7.93 1.72 0.50
C TYR A 27 6.93 2.03 -0.61
N SER A 28 6.97 1.27 -1.70
CA SER A 28 5.93 1.32 -2.73
C SER A 28 4.70 0.55 -2.27
N LEU A 29 3.54 1.20 -2.28
CA LEU A 29 2.24 0.60 -1.98
C LEU A 29 1.44 0.46 -3.28
N TYR A 30 1.00 -0.75 -3.57
CA TYR A 30 0.19 -1.09 -4.73
C TYR A 30 -1.22 -1.48 -4.30
N ILE A 31 -2.21 -1.18 -5.16
CA ILE A 31 -3.62 -1.50 -4.99
C ILE A 31 -4.14 -2.32 -6.17
N SER A 32 -5.01 -3.28 -5.91
CA SER A 32 -5.59 -4.15 -6.95
C SER A 32 -7.00 -4.60 -6.57
N THR A 33 -7.81 -4.87 -7.58
CA THR A 33 -9.06 -5.60 -7.39
C THR A 33 -8.78 -7.09 -7.17
N GLY A 34 -9.22 -7.63 -6.03
CA GLY A 34 -8.95 -9.01 -5.64
C GLY A 34 -9.71 -10.06 -6.48
N ASN A 35 -10.78 -9.68 -7.17
CA ASN A 35 -11.52 -10.57 -8.07
C ASN A 35 -11.01 -10.58 -9.52
N VAL A 36 -9.74 -10.22 -9.73
CA VAL A 36 -9.11 -10.32 -11.06
C VAL A 36 -8.48 -11.70 -11.20
N HIS A 37 -8.96 -12.48 -12.18
CA HIS A 37 -8.39 -13.78 -12.51
C HIS A 37 -6.98 -13.65 -13.11
N ASN A 38 -6.12 -14.63 -12.88
CA ASN A 38 -4.69 -14.58 -13.28
C ASN A 38 -4.49 -14.32 -14.79
N GLY A 39 -5.38 -14.87 -15.63
CA GLY A 39 -5.35 -14.60 -17.07
C GLY A 39 -5.50 -13.12 -17.43
N MET A 40 -6.34 -12.37 -16.71
CA MET A 40 -6.50 -10.92 -16.91
C MET A 40 -5.31 -10.13 -16.37
N ARG A 41 -4.68 -10.60 -15.28
CA ARG A 41 -3.44 -10.00 -14.76
C ARG A 41 -2.31 -10.05 -15.78
N HIS A 42 -2.16 -11.19 -16.47
CA HIS A 42 -1.10 -11.38 -17.47
C HIS A 42 -1.41 -10.77 -18.84
N ALA A 43 -2.67 -10.79 -19.27
CA ALA A 43 -3.03 -10.32 -20.60
C ALA A 43 -3.05 -8.78 -20.71
N HIS A 44 -3.37 -8.07 -19.63
CA HIS A 44 -3.58 -6.62 -19.70
C HIS A 44 -2.77 -5.79 -18.70
N GLY A 45 -2.20 -6.37 -17.62
CA GLY A 45 -1.34 -5.63 -16.67
C GLY A 45 -2.03 -4.52 -15.85
N GLU A 46 -3.27 -4.16 -16.17
CA GLU A 46 -4.01 -3.00 -15.64
C GLU A 46 -4.67 -3.25 -14.27
N ALA A 47 -4.59 -4.48 -13.76
CA ALA A 47 -5.27 -4.87 -12.53
C ALA A 47 -4.58 -4.37 -11.25
N VAL A 48 -3.34 -3.90 -11.35
CA VAL A 48 -2.54 -3.41 -10.22
C VAL A 48 -2.13 -1.97 -10.51
N SER A 49 -2.39 -1.07 -9.58
CA SER A 49 -2.01 0.34 -9.68
C SER A 49 -1.11 0.73 -8.52
N LEU A 50 -0.17 1.65 -8.74
CA LEU A 50 0.62 2.23 -7.67
C LEU A 50 -0.27 3.22 -6.89
N LEU A 51 -0.46 2.96 -5.60
CA LEU A 51 -1.24 3.80 -4.69
C LEU A 51 -0.38 4.94 -4.11
N GLY A 52 0.90 4.68 -3.84
CA GLY A 52 1.81 5.73 -3.39
C GLY A 52 3.13 5.21 -2.82
N PHE A 53 3.95 6.16 -2.38
CA PHE A 53 5.24 5.93 -1.74
C PHE A 53 5.16 6.36 -0.27
N LEU A 54 5.25 5.39 0.64
CA LEU A 54 5.24 5.65 2.08
C LEU A 54 6.66 6.00 2.53
N SER A 55 6.82 7.17 3.14
CA SER A 55 8.13 7.65 3.60
C SER A 55 8.71 6.72 4.66
N LEU A 56 10.01 6.50 4.55
CA LEU A 56 10.77 5.70 5.47
C LEU A 56 12.01 6.48 5.89
N PRO A 57 12.11 6.85 7.19
CA PRO A 57 13.28 7.52 7.68
C PRO A 57 14.49 6.59 7.57
N LYS A 58 15.56 7.06 6.91
CA LYS A 58 16.86 6.37 6.89
C LYS A 58 17.62 6.67 8.18
N LYS A 59 17.88 5.63 8.97
CA LYS A 59 18.85 5.63 10.07
C LYS A 59 19.43 4.23 10.22
N PHE A 60 20.75 4.15 10.34
CA PHE A 60 21.50 2.88 10.50
C PHE A 60 21.60 2.45 11.97
N GLU A 61 20.60 2.80 12.79
CA GLU A 61 20.59 2.44 14.21
C GLU A 61 19.89 1.09 14.37
N THR A 62 20.59 0.12 14.96
CA THR A 62 20.04 -1.18 15.40
C THR A 62 19.16 -1.03 16.64
N ASP A 63 18.50 0.12 16.79
CA ASP A 63 17.69 0.45 17.94
C ASP A 63 16.28 -0.12 17.77
N THR A 64 15.81 -0.80 18.81
CA THR A 64 14.48 -1.42 18.83
C THR A 64 13.39 -0.36 18.83
N GLU A 65 13.64 0.80 19.44
CA GLU A 65 12.71 1.94 19.41
C GLU A 65 12.53 2.45 17.98
N PHE A 66 13.63 2.56 17.22
CA PHE A 66 13.59 2.98 15.82
C PHE A 66 12.81 2.01 14.92
N HIS A 67 12.98 0.70 15.11
CA HIS A 67 12.19 -0.31 14.39
C HIS A 67 10.70 -0.22 14.73
N THR A 68 10.37 0.04 15.99
CA THR A 68 8.99 0.21 16.46
C THR A 68 8.37 1.47 15.86
N PHE A 69 9.11 2.58 15.87
CA PHE A 69 8.70 3.83 15.23
C PHE A 69 8.45 3.66 13.73
N ARG A 70 9.34 2.96 13.00
CA ARG A 70 9.14 2.67 11.56
C ARG A 70 7.86 1.88 11.30
N ARG A 71 7.58 0.86 12.11
CA ARG A 71 6.32 0.10 12.01
C ARG A 71 5.11 0.98 12.30
N HIS A 72 5.18 1.79 13.36
CA HIS A 72 4.10 2.70 13.73
C HIS A 72 3.80 3.67 12.59
N LEU A 73 4.83 4.33 12.05
CA LEU A 73 4.70 5.28 10.94
C LEU A 73 4.09 4.63 9.68
N PHE A 74 4.49 3.39 9.36
CA PHE A 74 3.90 2.63 8.27
C PHE A 74 2.41 2.34 8.50
N HIS A 75 2.05 1.84 9.69
CA HIS A 75 0.66 1.51 10.02
C HIS A 75 -0.25 2.74 10.09
N THR A 76 0.21 3.84 10.68
CA THR A 76 -0.54 5.11 10.72
C THR A 76 -0.73 5.68 9.31
N SER A 77 0.25 5.52 8.42
CA SER A 77 0.09 5.94 7.02
C SER A 77 -0.98 5.11 6.30
N LEU A 78 -0.99 3.79 6.51
CA LEU A 78 -2.05 2.92 5.96
C LEU A 78 -3.42 3.26 6.55
N GLU A 79 -3.50 3.54 7.84
CA GLU A 79 -4.74 3.96 8.50
C GLU A 79 -5.30 5.24 7.87
N ALA A 80 -4.45 6.24 7.65
CA ALA A 80 -4.85 7.49 7.00
C ALA A 80 -5.39 7.25 5.57
N ILE A 81 -4.76 6.36 4.80
CA ILE A 81 -5.24 5.94 3.48
C ILE A 81 -6.61 5.25 3.60
N PHE A 82 -6.76 4.26 4.48
CA PHE A 82 -8.01 3.51 4.63
C PHE A 82 -9.16 4.35 5.20
N HIS A 83 -8.86 5.34 6.05
CA HIS A 83 -9.85 6.25 6.58
C HIS A 83 -10.61 6.97 5.46
N THR A 84 -9.93 7.30 4.36
CA THR A 84 -10.58 7.89 3.16
C THR A 84 -11.52 6.92 2.43
N MET A 85 -11.29 5.61 2.55
CA MET A 85 -12.08 4.56 1.90
C MET A 85 -13.24 4.06 2.77
N CYS A 86 -13.18 4.31 4.08
CA CYS A 86 -14.16 3.86 5.07
C CYS A 86 -15.63 4.21 4.73
N PRO A 87 -15.96 5.41 4.21
CA PRO A 87 -17.33 5.73 3.79
C PRO A 87 -17.87 4.80 2.69
N ALA A 88 -17.00 4.35 1.77
CA ALA A 88 -17.36 3.43 0.70
C ALA A 88 -17.45 1.96 1.17
N MET A 89 -16.80 1.62 2.28
CA MET A 89 -16.83 0.26 2.85
C MET A 89 -18.01 0.02 3.80
N THR A 90 -18.53 1.08 4.41
CA THR A 90 -19.60 0.99 5.44
C THR A 90 -21.01 1.03 4.86
N LYS A 91 -21.20 1.60 3.67
CA LYS A 91 -22.50 1.67 3.01
C LYS A 91 -22.40 1.11 1.59
N PRO A 92 -23.02 -0.06 1.30
CA PRO A 92 -23.15 -0.52 -0.07
C PRO A 92 -23.98 0.50 -0.86
N ARG A 93 -23.56 0.79 -2.09
CA ARG A 93 -24.34 1.59 -3.05
C ARG A 93 -25.42 0.74 -3.71
#